data_AF-A0A950QJG7-F1
#
_entry.id   AF-A0A950QJG7-F1
#
_cell.length_a   1.000
_cell.length_b   1.000
_cell.length_c   1.000
_cell.angle_alpha   90.00
_cell.angle_beta   90.00
_cell.angle_gamma   90.00
#
_symmetry.space_group_name_H-M   'P 1'
#
loop_
_entity.id
_entity.type
_entity.pdbx_description
1 polymer ?
#
loop_
_entity_poly.entity_id
_entity_poly.type
_entity_poly.pdbx_seq_one_letter_code
_entity_poly.pdbx_strand_id
1 'polypeptide(L)'
;MIAREMPGLPLMATGVAVGVLWATGRISNPFALVVAILLFLTGASFFGKTSRFAERLRPLIGKSVRVTVWGSELPDHAGCKFRVQSVRSLGAGLHLYLRPLPDGSSIHLKVAQPLETIVGDSHVEISHGKYVEWAGRKIRKDEREKALVLIVES
;
A
#
# COMPACT_ATOMS: atom_id res chain seq x y z
N MET A 1 -23.58 -8.68 -3.98
CA MET A 1 -22.26 -8.11 -4.32
C MET A 1 -22.25 -6.68 -3.80
N ILE A 2 -21.81 -6.45 -2.57
CA ILE A 2 -21.82 -5.11 -1.96
C ILE A 2 -20.62 -4.35 -2.53
N ALA A 3 -20.88 -3.37 -3.39
CA ALA A 3 -19.88 -2.39 -3.75
C ALA A 3 -19.42 -1.73 -2.45
N ARG A 4 -18.18 -2.00 -2.01
CA ARG A 4 -17.55 -1.21 -0.96
C ARG A 4 -17.38 0.19 -1.54
N GLU A 5 -18.35 1.05 -1.31
CA GLU A 5 -18.24 2.47 -1.57
C GLU A 5 -16.97 2.96 -0.86
N MET A 6 -15.98 3.41 -1.63
CA MET A 6 -14.76 3.95 -1.07
C MET A 6 -15.13 5.25 -0.35
N PRO A 7 -15.00 5.35 0.98
CA PRO A 7 -15.50 6.49 1.75
C PRO A 7 -14.73 7.80 1.49
N GLY A 8 -13.73 7.78 0.60
CA GLY A 8 -12.85 8.93 0.34
C GLY A 8 -13.57 10.15 -0.24
N LEU A 9 -14.47 9.95 -1.22
CA LEU A 9 -15.23 11.05 -1.82
C LEU A 9 -16.16 11.75 -0.80
N PRO A 10 -17.02 11.04 -0.04
CA PRO A 10 -17.84 11.69 0.96
C PRO A 10 -17.00 12.35 2.06
N LEU A 11 -15.89 11.75 2.50
CA LEU A 11 -14.98 12.36 3.48
C LEU A 11 -14.38 13.69 2.99
N MET A 12 -13.93 13.76 1.73
CA MET A 12 -13.44 15.01 1.15
C MET A 12 -14.54 16.06 1.06
N ALA A 13 -15.73 15.69 0.59
CA ALA A 13 -16.88 16.60 0.49
C ALA A 13 -17.29 17.15 1.86
N THR A 14 -17.31 16.29 2.90
CA THR A 14 -17.57 16.73 4.28
C THR A 14 -16.49 17.67 4.79
N GLY A 15 -15.20 17.38 4.55
CA GLY A 15 -14.10 18.27 4.92
C GLY A 15 -14.23 19.67 4.29
N VAL A 16 -14.52 19.73 2.98
CA VAL A 16 -14.77 20.99 2.27
C VAL A 16 -15.97 21.73 2.85
N ALA A 17 -17.10 21.03 3.07
CA ALA A 17 -18.31 21.64 3.62
C ALA A 17 -18.08 22.26 5.01
N VAL A 18 -17.38 21.54 5.90
CA VAL A 18 -17.03 22.06 7.24
C VAL A 18 -16.11 23.28 7.14
N GLY A 19 -15.13 23.26 6.23
CA GLY A 19 -14.25 24.42 5.99
C GLY A 19 -15.00 25.66 5.51
N VAL A 20 -15.94 25.49 4.57
CA VAL A 20 -16.80 26.59 4.07
C VAL A 20 -17.71 27.14 5.17
N LEU A 21 -18.32 26.26 5.97
CA LEU A 21 -19.19 26.68 7.08
C LEU A 21 -18.42 27.44 8.17
N TRP A 22 -17.17 27.06 8.44
CA TRP A 22 -16.31 27.79 9.36
C TRP A 22 -15.90 29.16 8.78
N ALA A 23 -15.45 29.20 7.52
CA ALA A 23 -15.01 30.44 6.86
C ALA A 23 -16.14 31.48 6.71
N THR A 24 -17.39 31.01 6.58
CA THR A 24 -18.58 31.87 6.52
C THR A 24 -19.13 32.27 7.89
N GLY A 25 -18.45 31.90 8.98
CA GLY A 25 -18.86 32.23 10.35
C GLY A 25 -20.07 31.45 10.87
N ARG A 26 -20.57 30.45 10.12
CA ARG A 26 -21.69 29.59 10.56
C ARG A 26 -21.28 28.59 11.64
N ILE A 27 -19.99 28.27 11.72
CA ILE A 27 -19.40 27.49 12.80
C ILE A 27 -18.33 28.35 13.49
N SER A 28 -18.58 28.72 14.74
CA SER A 28 -17.68 29.56 15.53
C SER A 28 -16.55 28.79 16.22
N ASN A 29 -16.57 27.45 16.14
CA ASN A 29 -15.59 26.60 16.80
C ASN A 29 -14.23 26.68 16.08
N PRO A 30 -13.15 27.13 16.75
CA PRO A 30 -11.82 27.25 16.13
C PRO A 30 -11.23 25.91 15.68
N PHE A 31 -11.67 24.79 16.27
CA PHE A 31 -11.23 23.44 15.88
C PHE A 31 -11.90 22.93 14.59
N ALA A 32 -12.95 23.58 14.10
CA ALA A 32 -13.65 23.15 12.89
C ALA A 32 -12.73 23.15 11.65
N LEU A 33 -11.79 24.09 11.57
CA LEU A 33 -10.79 24.12 10.51
C LEU A 33 -9.85 22.91 10.56
N VAL A 34 -9.41 22.51 11.76
CA VAL A 34 -8.55 21.33 11.95
C VAL A 34 -9.30 20.07 11.53
N VAL A 35 -10.55 19.92 11.94
CA VAL A 35 -11.41 18.79 11.55
C VAL A 35 -11.64 18.77 10.03
N ALA A 36 -11.90 19.92 9.42
CA ALA A 36 -12.07 20.05 7.97
C ALA A 36 -10.82 19.56 7.20
N ILE A 37 -9.64 19.99 7.63
CA ILE A 37 -8.36 19.58 7.03
C ILE A 37 -8.14 18.09 7.22
N LEU A 38 -8.37 17.54 8.42
CA LEU A 38 -8.21 16.11 8.67
C LEU A 38 -9.12 15.26 7.79
N LEU A 39 -10.41 15.61 7.70
CA LEU A 39 -11.37 14.90 6.85
C LEU A 39 -10.98 14.95 5.38
N PHE A 40 -10.55 16.13 4.90
CA PHE A 40 -10.11 16.30 3.52
C PHE A 40 -8.85 15.48 3.22
N LEU A 41 -7.84 15.54 4.08
CA LEU A 41 -6.59 14.78 3.90
C LEU A 41 -6.81 13.26 4.01
N THR A 42 -7.65 12.82 4.95
CA THR A 42 -8.03 11.41 5.06
C THR A 42 -8.73 10.96 3.78
N GLY A 43 -9.69 11.73 3.27
CA GLY A 43 -10.38 11.42 2.02
C GLY A 43 -9.44 11.39 0.81
N ALA A 44 -8.56 12.40 0.69
CA ALA A 44 -7.58 12.50 -0.39
C ALA A 44 -6.57 11.34 -0.38
N SER A 45 -6.23 10.81 0.79
CA SER A 45 -5.28 9.69 0.91
C SER A 45 -5.75 8.40 0.22
N PHE A 46 -7.07 8.23 0.04
CA PHE A 46 -7.65 7.08 -0.67
C PHE A 46 -7.45 7.15 -2.19
N PHE A 47 -7.23 8.34 -2.76
CA PHE A 47 -7.04 8.54 -4.20
C PHE A 47 -5.58 8.41 -4.66
N GLY A 48 -4.65 8.11 -3.76
CA GLY A 48 -3.23 7.95 -4.08
C GLY A 48 -2.96 6.81 -5.08
N LYS A 49 -1.95 6.97 -5.94
CA LYS A 49 -1.52 5.96 -6.94
C LYS A 49 -1.32 4.57 -6.33
N THR A 50 -0.88 4.51 -5.08
CA THR A 50 -0.65 3.28 -4.31
C THR A 50 -1.92 2.49 -4.01
N SER A 51 -3.09 3.14 -3.86
CA SER A 51 -4.35 2.43 -3.61
C SER A 51 -4.82 1.67 -4.83
N ARG A 52 -4.80 2.31 -6.01
CA ARG A 52 -5.08 1.64 -7.30
C ARG A 52 -4.12 0.48 -7.55
N PHE A 53 -2.85 0.64 -7.19
CA PHE A 53 -1.87 -0.43 -7.32
C PHE A 53 -2.17 -1.60 -6.38
N ALA A 54 -2.51 -1.35 -5.12
CA ALA A 54 -2.93 -2.40 -4.18
C ALA A 54 -4.17 -3.16 -4.66
N GLU A 55 -5.14 -2.47 -5.30
CA GLU A 55 -6.30 -3.13 -5.92
C GLU A 55 -5.88 -4.06 -7.08
N ARG A 56 -4.96 -3.64 -7.94
CA ARG A 56 -4.43 -4.48 -9.03
C ARG A 56 -3.69 -5.72 -8.54
N LEU A 57 -3.16 -5.68 -7.31
CA LEU A 57 -2.46 -6.79 -6.66
C LEU A 57 -3.40 -7.77 -5.93
N ARG A 58 -4.68 -7.43 -5.73
CA ARG A 58 -5.64 -8.32 -5.05
C ARG A 58 -5.75 -9.72 -5.65
N PRO A 59 -5.69 -9.92 -6.99
CA PRO A 59 -5.71 -11.26 -7.58
C PRO A 59 -4.53 -12.15 -7.16
N LEU A 60 -3.47 -11.60 -6.55
CA LEU A 60 -2.38 -12.41 -6.00
C LEU A 60 -2.71 -13.05 -4.66
N ILE A 61 -3.76 -12.59 -3.95
CA ILE A 61 -4.12 -13.13 -2.65
C ILE A 61 -4.45 -14.62 -2.77
N GLY A 62 -3.80 -15.43 -1.93
CA GLY A 62 -3.88 -16.89 -1.94
C GLY A 62 -2.85 -17.57 -2.85
N LYS A 63 -2.25 -16.86 -3.80
CA LYS A 63 -1.23 -17.41 -4.70
C LYS A 63 0.13 -17.55 -4.01
N SER A 64 0.92 -18.50 -4.49
CA SER A 64 2.32 -18.69 -4.13
C SER A 64 3.20 -17.77 -4.99
N VAL A 65 4.15 -17.09 -4.37
CA VAL A 65 5.07 -16.16 -5.05
C VAL A 65 6.50 -16.35 -4.56
N ARG A 66 7.46 -16.08 -5.45
CA ARG A 66 8.83 -15.75 -5.08
C ARG A 66 9.00 -14.24 -5.01
N VAL A 67 9.80 -13.79 -4.05
CA VAL A 67 9.93 -12.37 -3.70
C VAL A 67 11.39 -11.98 -3.73
N THR A 68 11.70 -10.98 -4.54
CA THR A 68 13.02 -10.36 -4.65
C THR A 68 12.89 -8.88 -4.36
N VAL A 69 13.79 -8.34 -3.53
CA VAL A 69 13.82 -6.94 -3.12
C VAL A 69 15.24 -6.42 -3.35
N TRP A 70 15.38 -5.34 -4.12
CA TRP A 70 16.69 -4.79 -4.49
C TRP A 70 17.63 -5.87 -5.04
N GLY A 71 17.11 -6.73 -5.93
CA GLY A 71 17.87 -7.82 -6.56
C GLY A 71 18.23 -8.99 -5.63
N SER A 72 17.90 -8.90 -4.34
CA SER A 72 18.21 -9.92 -3.33
C SER A 72 16.95 -10.62 -2.82
N GLU A 73 17.09 -11.88 -2.39
CA GLU A 73 16.02 -12.58 -1.69
C GLU A 73 15.77 -11.97 -0.31
N LEU A 74 14.62 -12.29 0.30
CA LEU A 74 14.27 -11.77 1.61
C LEU A 74 15.22 -12.32 2.70
N PRO A 75 15.67 -11.46 3.65
CA PRO A 75 16.52 -11.90 4.76
C PRO A 75 15.94 -13.10 5.52
N ASP A 76 16.80 -14.04 5.86
CA ASP A 76 16.48 -15.30 6.57
C ASP A 76 15.54 -16.26 5.82
N HIS A 77 15.21 -15.96 4.56
CA HIS A 77 14.21 -16.71 3.77
C HIS A 77 14.69 -16.94 2.32
N ALA A 78 15.99 -17.19 2.14
CA ALA A 78 16.57 -17.49 0.84
C ALA A 78 15.92 -18.75 0.21
N GLY A 79 15.59 -18.69 -1.08
CA GLY A 79 14.88 -19.73 -1.83
C GLY A 79 13.43 -20.00 -1.38
N CYS A 80 12.92 -19.25 -0.40
CA CYS A 80 11.60 -19.51 0.15
C CYS A 80 10.48 -19.04 -0.80
N LYS A 81 9.39 -19.82 -0.85
CA LYS A 81 8.14 -19.42 -1.49
C LYS A 81 7.21 -18.85 -0.44
N PHE A 82 6.42 -17.86 -0.83
CA PHE A 82 5.48 -17.19 0.06
C PHE A 82 4.07 -17.28 -0.47
N ARG A 83 3.09 -17.51 0.40
CA ARG A 83 1.68 -17.28 0.09
C ARG A 83 1.31 -15.85 0.40
N VAL A 84 0.72 -15.14 -0.55
CA VAL A 84 0.20 -13.79 -0.32
C VAL A 84 -1.09 -13.90 0.49
N GLN A 85 -1.10 -13.38 1.72
CA GLN A 85 -2.28 -13.42 2.59
C GLN A 85 -3.14 -12.17 2.45
N SER A 86 -2.53 -11.00 2.34
CA SER A 86 -3.27 -9.77 2.06
C SER A 86 -2.39 -8.70 1.44
N VAL A 87 -3.03 -7.79 0.72
CA VAL A 87 -2.42 -6.60 0.13
C VAL A 87 -3.23 -5.39 0.56
N ARG A 88 -2.55 -4.34 1.01
CA ARG A 88 -3.16 -3.09 1.46
C ARG A 88 -2.34 -1.90 0.99
N SER A 89 -3.00 -0.77 0.83
CA SER A 89 -2.34 0.53 0.78
C SER A 89 -2.61 1.27 2.08
N LEU A 90 -1.59 1.94 2.61
CA LEU A 90 -1.73 2.82 3.78
C LEU A 90 -0.85 4.05 3.57
N GLY A 91 -1.48 5.22 3.49
CA GLY A 91 -0.81 6.44 3.06
C GLY A 91 -0.15 6.24 1.69
N ALA A 92 1.13 6.56 1.59
CA ALA A 92 1.92 6.37 0.36
C ALA A 92 2.65 5.01 0.29
N GLY A 93 2.35 4.07 1.20
CA GLY A 93 2.99 2.75 1.26
C GLY A 93 2.12 1.64 0.71
N LEU A 94 2.75 0.67 0.03
CA LEU A 94 2.17 -0.63 -0.27
C LEU A 94 2.57 -1.61 0.84
N HIS A 95 1.60 -2.37 1.33
CA HIS A 95 1.77 -3.34 2.41
C HIS A 95 1.32 -4.71 1.92
N LEU A 96 2.21 -5.70 2.00
CA LEU A 96 1.92 -7.11 1.72
C LEU A 96 2.14 -7.92 2.98
N TYR A 97 1.25 -8.87 3.24
CA TYR A 97 1.40 -9.86 4.29
C TYR A 97 1.68 -11.20 3.64
N LEU A 98 2.87 -11.72 3.88
CA LEU A 98 3.43 -12.88 3.20
C LEU A 98 3.64 -14.00 4.21
N ARG A 99 3.13 -15.19 3.92
CA ARG A 99 3.36 -16.37 4.76
C ARG A 99 4.38 -17.28 4.09
N PRO A 100 5.53 -17.58 4.71
CA PRO A 100 6.45 -18.60 4.23
C PRO A 100 5.74 -19.95 4.01
N LEU A 101 6.16 -20.71 3.00
CA LEU A 101 5.69 -22.07 2.73
C LEU A 101 6.79 -23.10 3.08
N PRO A 102 6.42 -24.34 3.49
CA PRO A 102 5.04 -24.87 3.60
C PRO A 102 4.27 -24.28 4.79
N ASP A 103 4.96 -23.99 5.88
CA ASP A 103 4.40 -23.43 7.11
C ASP A 103 5.21 -22.22 7.59
N GLY A 104 4.53 -21.28 8.23
CA GLY A 104 5.13 -20.05 8.75
C GLY A 104 4.09 -19.05 9.23
N SER A 105 4.53 -18.08 10.04
CA SER A 105 3.70 -16.94 10.42
C SER A 105 3.63 -15.91 9.30
N SER A 106 2.58 -15.09 9.29
CA SER A 106 2.51 -13.94 8.41
C SER A 106 3.63 -12.95 8.72
N ILE A 107 4.35 -12.50 7.70
CA ILE A 107 5.41 -11.50 7.81
C ILE A 107 5.05 -10.32 6.92
N HIS A 108 5.26 -9.12 7.47
CA HIS A 108 4.93 -7.88 6.79
C HIS A 108 6.07 -7.41 5.89
N LEU A 109 5.75 -7.17 4.62
CA LEU A 109 6.57 -6.50 3.63
C LEU A 109 5.95 -5.14 3.29
N LYS A 110 6.74 -4.07 3.33
CA LYS A 110 6.30 -2.72 2.99
C LYS A 110 7.19 -2.12 1.92
N VAL A 111 6.58 -1.58 0.88
CA VAL A 111 7.26 -0.74 -0.12
C VAL A 111 6.75 0.69 0.03
N ALA A 112 7.63 1.61 0.44
CA ALA A 112 7.25 3.01 0.62
C ALA A 112 7.36 3.79 -0.69
N GLN A 113 6.27 4.48 -1.07
CA GLN A 113 6.19 5.32 -2.26
C GLN A 113 6.57 4.58 -3.55
N PRO A 114 5.89 3.48 -3.90
CA PRO A 114 6.19 2.72 -5.10
C PRO A 114 5.95 3.58 -6.36
N LEU A 115 6.88 3.51 -7.29
CA LEU A 115 6.84 4.19 -8.59
C LEU A 115 7.16 3.19 -9.71
N GLU A 116 6.66 3.48 -10.91
CA GLU A 116 6.90 2.66 -12.13
C GLU A 116 6.55 1.18 -11.92
N THR A 117 5.26 0.94 -11.70
CA THR A 117 4.74 -0.38 -11.36
C THR A 117 4.22 -1.12 -12.58
N ILE A 118 4.62 -2.38 -12.76
CA ILE A 118 4.10 -3.28 -13.79
C ILE A 118 3.37 -4.43 -13.09
N VAL A 119 2.14 -4.74 -13.52
CA VAL A 119 1.36 -5.88 -13.02
C VAL A 119 0.91 -6.69 -14.22
N GLY A 120 1.42 -7.91 -14.33
CA GLY A 120 0.94 -8.95 -15.23
C GLY A 120 0.35 -10.13 -14.44
N ASP A 121 -0.08 -11.17 -15.17
CA ASP A 121 -0.80 -12.30 -14.58
C ASP A 121 0.07 -13.20 -13.69
N SER A 122 1.35 -13.32 -14.05
CA SER A 122 2.34 -14.15 -13.37
C SER A 122 3.46 -13.36 -12.71
N HIS A 123 3.41 -12.03 -12.76
CA HIS A 123 4.56 -11.20 -12.42
C HIS A 123 4.17 -9.78 -12.03
N VAL A 124 4.80 -9.26 -10.97
CA VAL A 124 4.68 -7.86 -10.56
C VAL A 124 6.04 -7.26 -10.32
N GLU A 125 6.22 -6.04 -10.82
CA GLU A 125 7.43 -5.25 -10.62
C GLU A 125 7.11 -3.88 -10.04
N ILE A 126 8.02 -3.43 -9.18
CA ILE A 126 8.12 -2.05 -8.73
C ILE A 126 9.56 -1.65 -8.99
N SER A 127 9.80 -0.79 -9.98
CA SER A 127 11.17 -0.35 -10.28
C SER A 127 11.75 0.46 -9.13
N HIS A 128 10.97 1.39 -8.58
CA HIS A 128 11.47 2.37 -7.61
C HIS A 128 10.60 2.45 -6.34
N GLY A 129 11.27 2.69 -5.21
CA GLY A 129 10.64 2.96 -3.92
C GLY A 129 11.59 3.73 -3.01
N LYS A 130 11.06 4.49 -2.06
CA LYS A 130 11.88 5.23 -1.09
C LYS A 130 12.66 4.29 -0.17
N TYR A 131 12.01 3.22 0.27
CA TYR A 131 12.62 2.10 1.00
C TYR A 131 11.71 0.87 0.92
N VAL A 132 12.31 -0.29 1.18
CA VAL A 132 11.57 -1.54 1.42
C VAL A 132 11.89 -2.03 2.82
N GLU A 133 10.86 -2.47 3.52
CA GLU A 133 10.95 -2.96 4.90
C GLU A 133 10.35 -4.37 4.97
N TRP A 134 11.09 -5.27 5.61
CA TRP A 134 10.74 -6.66 5.82
C TRP A 134 10.80 -6.97 7.31
N ALA A 135 9.71 -7.52 7.87
CA ALA A 135 9.61 -7.83 9.30
C ALA A 135 9.97 -6.64 10.20
N GLY A 136 9.59 -5.42 9.80
CA GLY A 136 9.89 -4.19 10.54
C GLY A 136 11.32 -3.65 10.36
N ARG A 137 12.16 -4.29 9.54
CA ARG A 137 13.55 -3.87 9.27
C ARG A 137 13.72 -3.40 7.83
N LYS A 138 14.36 -2.26 7.65
CA LYS A 138 14.68 -1.76 6.30
C LYS A 138 15.72 -2.65 5.65
N ILE A 139 15.44 -3.10 4.43
CA ILE A 139 16.40 -3.81 3.59
C ILE A 139 17.34 -2.77 2.97
N ARG A 140 18.63 -3.08 2.92
CA ARG A 140 19.64 -2.22 2.27
C ARG A 140 19.25 -2.00 0.82
N LYS A 141 19.16 -0.73 0.42
CA LYS A 141 18.78 -0.33 -0.93
C LYS A 141 19.96 -0.55 -1.88
N ASP A 142 19.67 -1.13 -3.05
CA ASP A 142 20.54 -1.10 -4.22
C ASP A 142 19.82 -0.31 -5.33
N GLU A 143 20.39 0.83 -5.73
CA GLU A 143 19.79 1.74 -6.72
C GLU A 143 19.81 1.18 -8.15
N ARG A 144 20.59 0.12 -8.41
CA ARG A 144 20.66 -0.52 -9.74
C ARG A 144 19.56 -1.56 -9.94
N GLU A 145 18.93 -1.97 -8.85
CA GLU A 145 17.99 -3.08 -8.82
C GLU A 145 16.56 -2.60 -8.57
N LYS A 146 15.58 -3.43 -8.97
CA LYS A 146 14.17 -3.12 -8.76
C LYS A 146 13.82 -3.22 -7.27
N ALA A 147 12.98 -2.28 -6.80
CA ALA A 147 12.52 -2.25 -5.43
C ALA A 147 11.81 -3.54 -5.00
N LEU A 148 10.95 -4.07 -5.87
CA LEU A 148 10.25 -5.33 -5.61
C LEU A 148 9.98 -6.05 -6.92
N VAL A 149 10.23 -7.35 -6.92
CA VAL A 149 9.79 -8.28 -7.95
C VAL A 149 9.04 -9.42 -7.26
N LEU A 150 7.81 -9.70 -7.73
CA LEU A 150 7.01 -10.84 -7.33
C LEU A 150 6.79 -11.73 -8.55
N ILE A 151 7.20 -12.99 -8.45
CA ILE A 151 6.96 -13.99 -9.50
C ILE A 151 5.93 -14.98 -8.95
N VAL A 152 4.80 -15.11 -9.64
CA VAL A 152 3.75 -16.06 -9.28
C VAL A 152 4.17 -17.45 -9.70
N GLU A 153 4.14 -18.37 -8.76
CA GLU A 153 4.41 -19.78 -8.99
C GLU A 153 3.08 -20.50 -9.21
N SER A 154 2.95 -21.15 -10.37
CA SER A 154 1.83 -22.02 -10.74
C SER A 154 1.74 -23.26 -9.87
#